data_AF-A0A2E8XPK6-F1
#
_entry.id   AF-A0A2E8XPK6-F1
#
_cell.length_a   1.000
_cell.length_b   1.000
_cell.length_c   1.000
_cell.angle_alpha   90.00
_cell.angle_beta   90.00
_cell.angle_gamma   90.00
#
_symmetry.space_group_name_H-M   'P 1'
#
loop_
_entity.id
_entity.type
_entity.pdbx_description
1 polymer ?
#
loop_
_entity_poly.entity_id
_entity_poly.type
_entity_poly.pdbx_seq_one_letter_code
_entity_poly.pdbx_strand_id
1 'polypeptide(L)'
;MFAVTAGNDLTKRSWQGCDLQWMRARAVDGFGRVGQAMVSGLDPNNLLLTTRLNGEVVQQESTQNIIRKSAKIVSYLSRTSHSIRAT
;
A
#
# COMPACT_ATOMS: atom_id res chain seq x y z
N MET A 1 1.51 8.12 -13.38
CA MET A 1 1.96 7.02 -12.50
C MET A 1 2.79 6.07 -13.34
N PHE A 2 3.95 5.63 -12.87
CA PHE A 2 4.87 4.80 -13.67
C PHE A 2 4.47 3.32 -13.72
N ALA A 3 4.23 2.71 -12.54
CA ALA A 3 3.85 1.31 -12.41
C ALA A 3 3.13 1.05 -11.08
N VAL A 4 2.57 -0.15 -10.92
CA VAL A 4 2.01 -0.67 -9.65
C VAL A 4 2.64 -2.01 -9.29
N THR A 5 2.65 -2.33 -8.00
CA THR A 5 3.08 -3.63 -7.47
C THR A 5 2.22 -3.98 -6.25
N ALA A 6 2.18 -5.26 -5.88
CA ALA A 6 1.54 -5.69 -4.65
C ALA A 6 2.39 -5.26 -3.44
N GLY A 7 1.74 -4.91 -2.33
CA GLY A 7 2.40 -4.59 -1.07
C GLY A 7 1.70 -5.29 0.09
N ASN A 8 2.48 -5.71 1.09
CA ASN A 8 1.95 -6.23 2.34
C ASN A 8 2.48 -5.38 3.50
N ASP A 9 1.57 -4.64 4.11
CA ASP A 9 1.80 -3.75 5.27
C ASP A 9 1.62 -4.56 6.56
N LEU A 10 2.66 -5.31 6.92
CA LEU A 10 2.66 -6.10 8.14
C LEU A 10 2.60 -5.18 9.35
N THR A 11 1.74 -5.51 10.31
CA THR A 11 1.53 -4.67 11.50
C THR A 11 1.51 -5.50 12.76
N LYS A 12 2.35 -5.17 13.73
CA LYS A 12 2.24 -5.70 15.09
C LYS A 12 1.19 -4.90 15.88
N ARG A 13 -0.06 -5.37 15.87
CA ARG A 13 -1.21 -4.65 16.45
C ARG A 13 -1.06 -4.32 17.94
N SER A 14 -0.41 -5.18 18.72
CA SER A 14 -0.12 -4.91 20.13
C SER A 14 0.77 -3.68 20.33
N TRP A 15 1.72 -3.43 19.43
CA TRP A 15 2.59 -2.26 19.50
C TRP A 15 1.88 -1.01 18.98
N GLN A 16 1.05 -1.17 17.95
CA GLN A 16 0.32 -0.05 17.36
C GLN A 16 -0.61 0.65 18.38
N GLY A 17 -1.22 -0.11 19.30
CA GLY A 17 -2.09 0.44 20.34
C GLY A 17 -1.37 0.95 21.59
N CYS A 18 -0.11 0.58 21.79
CA CYS A 18 0.66 0.94 22.99
C CYS A 18 1.71 2.03 22.73
N ASP A 19 1.99 2.38 21.48
CA ASP A 19 2.95 3.41 21.11
C ASP A 19 2.27 4.72 20.69
N LEU A 20 2.94 5.85 20.93
CA LEU A 20 2.49 7.17 20.48
C LEU A 20 2.39 7.25 18.94
N GLN A 21 3.27 6.56 18.23
CA GLN A 21 3.37 6.57 16.76
C GLN A 21 3.40 5.14 16.23
N TRP A 22 2.92 4.94 15.01
CA TRP A 22 2.83 3.60 14.42
C TRP A 22 4.14 3.07 13.84
N MET A 23 5.20 3.88 13.84
CA MET A 23 6.48 3.54 13.20
C MET A 23 7.02 2.19 13.68
N ARG A 24 7.13 1.97 15.00
CA ARG A 24 7.63 0.70 15.53
C ARG A 24 6.74 -0.49 15.18
N ALA A 25 5.42 -0.30 15.03
CA ALA A 25 4.51 -1.38 14.70
C ALA A 25 4.56 -1.80 13.21
N ARG A 26 5.14 -0.97 12.33
CA ARG A 26 5.03 -1.08 10.86
C ARG A 26 6.36 -1.04 10.11
N ALA A 27 7.42 -0.48 10.70
CA ALA A 27 8.71 -0.24 10.05
C ALA A 27 9.84 -1.15 10.57
N VAL A 28 9.49 -2.30 11.16
CA VAL A 28 10.46 -3.31 11.59
C VAL A 28 10.98 -4.07 10.37
N ASP A 29 12.24 -4.51 10.42
CA ASP A 29 12.84 -5.30 9.34
C ASP A 29 11.94 -6.48 8.92
N GLY A 30 11.68 -6.54 7.62
CA GLY A 30 10.80 -7.54 7.00
C GLY A 30 9.31 -7.19 6.96
N PHE A 31 8.87 -6.04 7.48
CA PHE A 31 7.44 -5.67 7.51
C PHE A 31 6.94 -4.96 6.25
N GLY A 32 7.82 -4.26 5.53
CA GLY A 32 7.51 -3.60 4.26
C GLY A 32 7.70 -4.50 3.05
N ARG A 33 6.93 -5.60 2.94
CA ARG A 33 7.08 -6.54 1.81
C ARG A 33 6.45 -5.97 0.54
N VAL A 34 7.24 -5.94 -0.53
CA VAL A 34 6.84 -5.46 -1.86
C VAL A 34 6.89 -6.62 -2.85
N GLY A 35 6.00 -6.61 -3.84
CA GLY A 35 5.92 -7.62 -4.87
C GLY A 35 7.18 -7.69 -5.73
N GLN A 36 7.43 -8.88 -6.29
CA GLN A 36 8.61 -9.18 -7.11
C GLN A 36 8.69 -8.41 -8.45
N ALA A 37 7.59 -7.81 -8.89
CA ALA A 37 7.50 -7.09 -10.15
C ALA A 37 6.71 -5.80 -10.01
N MET A 38 7.09 -4.81 -10.82
CA MET A 38 6.32 -3.59 -11.05
C MET A 38 5.74 -3.65 -12.47
N VAL A 39 4.45 -3.39 -12.60
CA VAL A 39 3.74 -3.48 -13.88
C VAL A 39 3.21 -2.10 -14.28
N SER A 40 3.60 -1.63 -15.46
CA SER A 40 3.11 -0.39 -16.07
C SER A 40 1.88 -0.66 -16.95
N GLY A 41 1.14 0.39 -17.31
CA GLY A 41 -0.01 0.29 -18.22
C GLY A 41 -1.31 -0.27 -17.64
N LEU A 42 -1.32 -0.71 -16.37
CA LEU A 42 -2.54 -1.14 -15.68
C LEU A 42 -3.38 0.06 -15.21
N ASP A 43 -4.71 -0.08 -15.23
CA ASP A 43 -5.60 0.81 -14.49
C ASP A 43 -5.58 0.43 -12.99
N PRO A 44 -4.94 1.22 -12.11
CA PRO A 44 -4.86 0.93 -10.68
C PRO A 44 -6.21 0.95 -9.97
N ASN A 45 -7.24 1.58 -10.55
CA ASN A 45 -8.56 1.71 -9.96
C ASN A 45 -9.51 0.61 -10.40
N ASN A 46 -9.02 -0.40 -11.14
CA ASN A 46 -9.79 -1.53 -11.63
C ASN A 46 -8.99 -2.84 -11.56
N LEU A 47 -8.59 -3.24 -10.37
CA LEU A 47 -7.84 -4.48 -10.09
C LEU A 47 -8.52 -5.26 -8.98
N LEU A 48 -8.46 -6.59 -9.04
CA LEU A 48 -8.84 -7.46 -7.92
C LEU A 48 -7.63 -7.70 -7.03
N LEU A 49 -7.68 -7.24 -5.77
CA LEU A 49 -6.67 -7.51 -4.76
C LEU A 49 -7.09 -8.75 -3.95
N THR A 50 -6.18 -9.72 -3.77
CA THR A 50 -6.45 -10.93 -3.00
C THR A 50 -5.28 -11.26 -2.10
N THR A 51 -5.55 -11.49 -0.82
CA THR A 51 -4.59 -12.01 0.16
C THR A 51 -4.93 -13.47 0.45
N ARG A 52 -3.93 -14.35 0.36
CA ARG A 52 -4.05 -15.75 0.76
C ARG A 52 -3.13 -16.06 1.94
N LEU A 53 -3.63 -16.79 2.92
CA LEU A 53 -2.86 -17.34 4.03
C LEU A 53 -2.92 -18.86 3.95
N ASN A 54 -1.77 -19.51 3.77
CA ASN A 54 -1.69 -20.97 3.60
C ASN A 54 -2.62 -21.50 2.49
N GLY A 55 -2.79 -20.73 1.41
CA GLY A 55 -3.66 -21.08 0.28
C GLY A 55 -5.11 -20.59 0.42
N GLU A 56 -5.57 -20.28 1.63
CA GLU A 56 -6.94 -19.83 1.88
C GLU A 56 -7.09 -18.32 1.65
N VAL A 57 -8.17 -17.92 0.99
CA VAL A 57 -8.48 -16.49 0.78
C VAL A 57 -8.97 -15.88 2.10
N VAL A 58 -8.19 -14.93 2.63
CA VAL A 58 -8.53 -14.21 3.87
C VAL A 58 -8.95 -12.77 3.62
N GLN A 59 -8.63 -12.21 2.44
CA GLN A 59 -9.08 -10.90 1.98
C GLN A 59 -9.23 -10.92 0.46
N GLN A 60 -10.29 -10.30 -0.04
CA GLN A 60 -10.50 -10.10 -1.47
C GLN A 60 -11.36 -8.85 -1.70
N GLU A 61 -10.90 -7.91 -2.52
CA GLU A 61 -11.63 -6.67 -2.81
C GLU A 61 -11.21 -6.06 -4.14
N SER A 62 -12.12 -5.33 -4.79
CA SER A 62 -11.86 -4.56 -6.00
C SER A 62 -11.30 -3.17 -5.66
N THR A 63 -10.25 -2.73 -6.37
CA THR A 63 -9.74 -1.36 -6.23
C THR A 63 -10.70 -0.31 -6.80
N GLN A 64 -11.79 -0.71 -7.47
CA GLN A 64 -12.91 0.19 -7.79
C GLN A 64 -13.54 0.78 -6.52
N ASN A 65 -13.52 0.04 -5.41
CA ASN A 65 -14.09 0.44 -4.13
C ASN A 65 -13.14 1.30 -3.28
N ILE A 66 -11.94 1.63 -3.78
CA ILE A 66 -11.01 2.49 -3.05
C ILE A 66 -11.62 3.89 -2.85
N ILE A 67 -11.69 4.33 -1.59
CA ILE A 67 -12.33 5.60 -1.20
C ILE A 67 -11.63 6.80 -1.83
N ARG A 68 -10.30 6.74 -1.98
CA ARG A 68 -9.48 7.77 -2.64
C ARG A 68 -8.73 7.14 -3.81
N LYS A 69 -9.06 7.58 -5.04
CA LYS A 69 -8.41 7.10 -6.25
C LYS A 69 -6.91 7.39 -6.25
N SER A 70 -6.13 6.54 -6.90
CA SER A 70 -4.65 6.60 -6.92
C SER A 70 -4.10 7.99 -7.28
N ALA A 71 -4.65 8.63 -8.32
CA ALA A 71 -4.27 9.97 -8.73
C ALA A 71 -4.51 11.03 -7.63
N LYS A 72 -5.58 10.89 -6.85
CA LYS A 72 -5.89 11.79 -5.74
C LYS A 72 -4.89 11.61 -4.58
N ILE A 73 -4.51 10.37 -4.28
CA ILE A 73 -3.50 10.04 -3.26
C ILE A 73 -2.15 10.66 -3.64
N VAL A 74 -1.67 10.41 -4.87
CA VAL A 74 -0.40 10.99 -5.37
C VAL A 74 -0.44 12.52 -5.30
N SER A 75 -1.50 13.12 -5.84
CA SER A 75 -1.69 14.58 -5.83
C SER A 75 -1.65 15.18 -4.42
N TYR A 76 -2.23 14.49 -3.43
CA TYR A 76 -2.21 14.93 -2.03
C TYR A 76 -0.81 14.83 -1.41
N LEU A 77 -0.12 13.71 -1.60
CA LEU A 77 1.23 13.50 -1.06
C LEU A 77 2.26 14.45 -1.67
N SER A 78 2.17 14.73 -2.97
CA SER A 78 3.07 15.65 -3.67
C SER A 78 2.98 17.11 -3.20
N ARG A 79 1.86 17.53 -2.59
CA ARG A 79 1.71 18.89 -2.02
C ARG A 79 2.18 19.00 -0.57
N THR A 80 2.16 17.89 0.17
CA THR A 80 2.48 17.87 1.60
C THR A 80 3.93 17.51 1.88
N SER A 81 4.56 16.75 0.97
CA SER A 81 5.98 16.41 1.05
C SER A 81 6.78 17.35 0.13
N HIS A 82 7.61 18.23 0.70
CA HIS A 82 8.36 19.25 -0.04
C HIS A 82 9.49 18.73 -0.97
N SER A 83 9.54 17.43 -1.29
CA SER A 83 10.69 16.82 -2.00
C SER A 83 10.30 15.77 -3.07
N ILE A 84 9.13 15.89 -3.71
CA ILE A 84 8.82 15.09 -4.91
C ILE A 84 8.45 16.04 -6.06
N ARG A 85 9.40 16.86 -6.49
CA ARG A 85 9.32 17.49 -7.82
C ARG A 85 9.94 16.51 -8.81
N ALA A 86 9.08 15.94 -9.66
CA ALA A 86 9.52 15.26 -10.86
C ALA A 86 10.20 16.31 -11.76
N THR A 87 11.52 16.25 -11.86
CA THR A 87 12.23 16.74 -13.04
C THR A 87 12.21 15.66 -14.10
#